data_AF-A0A0D3ISX8-F1
#
_entry.id   AF-A0A0D3ISX8-F1
#
_cell.length_a   1.000
_cell.length_b   1.000
_cell.length_c   1.000
_cell.angle_alpha   90.00
_cell.angle_beta   90.00
_cell.angle_gamma   90.00
#
_symmetry.space_group_name_H-M   'P 1'
#
loop_
_entity.id
_entity.type
_entity.pdbx_description
1 polymer ?
#
loop_
_entity_poly.entity_id
_entity_poly.type
_entity_poly.pdbx_seq_one_letter_code
_entity_poly.pdbx_strand_id
1 'polypeptide(L)'
;MAGRNSFGSLVGLAFLNQAAAGLSWLVCMMNHSCAPNASVAFGGAPNAPATARIVALREVAAGEEIVHSYVDCRLSKRVRAEGLAIYGIRCQCARKR
;
A
#
# COMPACT_ATOMS: atom_id res chain seq x y z
N MET A 1 -20.35 6.31 0.03
CA MET A 1 -19.17 5.46 0.32
C MET A 1 -18.63 4.98 -1.02
N ALA A 2 -17.55 5.57 -1.53
CA ALA A 2 -17.10 5.33 -2.91
C ALA A 2 -15.58 5.12 -2.94
N GLY A 3 -15.16 3.95 -3.45
CA GLY A 3 -13.82 3.58 -3.93
C GLY A 3 -12.68 3.62 -2.90
N ARG A 4 -12.42 2.50 -2.19
CA ARG A 4 -11.30 2.41 -1.23
C ARG A 4 -10.13 1.51 -1.65
N ASN A 5 -10.29 0.60 -2.60
CA ASN A 5 -9.20 -0.12 -3.27
C ASN A 5 -9.49 -0.22 -4.76
N SER A 6 -8.44 -0.39 -5.55
CA SER A 6 -8.53 -0.56 -7.00
C SER A 6 -7.89 -1.88 -7.35
N PHE A 7 -8.61 -2.93 -7.03
CA PHE A 7 -8.21 -4.30 -7.30
C PHE A 7 -7.93 -4.44 -8.81
N GLY A 8 -6.68 -4.71 -9.18
CA GLY A 8 -6.30 -5.08 -10.56
C GLY A 8 -5.82 -3.98 -11.51
N SER A 9 -5.52 -2.75 -11.06
CA SER A 9 -4.82 -1.80 -11.94
C SER A 9 -3.31 -2.08 -11.95
N LEU A 10 -2.77 -2.28 -13.15
CA LEU A 10 -1.36 -2.60 -13.44
C LEU A 10 -0.38 -1.71 -12.66
N VAL A 11 0.67 -2.33 -12.13
CA VAL A 11 1.78 -1.68 -11.42
C VAL A 11 2.54 -0.76 -12.40
N GLY A 12 2.10 0.50 -12.47
CA GLY A 12 2.68 1.55 -13.32
C GLY A 12 3.81 2.32 -12.63
N LEU A 13 5.03 1.84 -12.85
CA LEU A 13 6.31 2.57 -12.93
C LEU A 13 6.47 3.86 -12.10
N ALA A 14 6.94 3.68 -10.88
CA ALA A 14 8.02 4.47 -10.32
C ALA A 14 8.89 3.55 -9.45
N PHE A 15 10.14 3.92 -9.17
CA PHE A 15 11.13 3.25 -8.31
C PHE A 15 12.07 2.27 -9.02
N LEU A 16 13.22 2.83 -9.43
CA LEU A 16 14.44 2.11 -9.77
C LEU A 16 14.77 1.10 -8.64
N ASN A 17 15.08 -0.16 -8.98
CA ASN A 17 15.45 -1.27 -8.08
C ASN A 17 14.31 -2.19 -7.54
N GLN A 18 13.31 -2.56 -8.35
CA GLN A 18 12.47 -3.73 -8.05
C GLN A 18 13.09 -5.01 -8.63
N ALA A 19 13.27 -6.04 -7.79
CA ALA A 19 13.85 -7.32 -8.21
C ALA A 19 12.81 -8.33 -8.73
N ALA A 20 11.56 -8.23 -8.27
CA ALA A 20 10.48 -9.16 -8.63
C ALA A 20 9.09 -8.53 -8.37
N ALA A 21 8.05 -9.10 -8.98
CA ALA A 21 6.65 -8.75 -8.73
C ALA A 21 5.84 -9.99 -8.34
N GLY A 22 4.79 -9.81 -7.54
CA GLY A 22 3.91 -10.90 -7.09
C GLY A 22 2.53 -10.40 -6.68
N LEU A 23 1.54 -11.28 -6.70
CA LEU A 23 0.17 -10.98 -6.30
C LEU A 23 -0.15 -11.69 -4.98
N SER A 24 -0.73 -10.95 -4.03
CA SER A 24 -1.21 -11.50 -2.76
C SER A 24 -2.63 -11.03 -2.54
N TRP A 25 -3.59 -11.97 -2.50
CA TRP A 25 -5.00 -11.65 -2.34
C TRP A 25 -5.27 -10.83 -1.07
N LEU A 26 -4.67 -11.21 0.06
CA LEU A 26 -4.86 -10.49 1.32
C LEU A 26 -4.33 -9.05 1.25
N VAL A 27 -3.18 -8.84 0.61
CA VAL A 27 -2.59 -7.51 0.49
C VAL A 27 -3.44 -6.64 -0.45
N CYS A 28 -3.92 -7.19 -1.56
CA CYS A 28 -4.72 -6.46 -2.54
C CYS A 28 -6.08 -5.98 -1.99
N MET A 29 -6.58 -6.57 -0.89
CA MET A 29 -7.82 -6.14 -0.25
C MET A 29 -7.65 -4.91 0.66
N MET A 30 -6.42 -4.58 1.08
CA MET A 30 -6.16 -3.48 2.01
C MET A 30 -6.18 -2.13 1.30
N ASN A 31 -6.82 -1.15 1.92
CA ASN A 31 -6.95 0.18 1.35
C ASN A 31 -5.74 1.06 1.66
N HIS A 32 -5.62 2.15 0.91
CA HIS A 32 -4.55 3.13 1.08
C HIS A 32 -4.78 4.07 2.27
N SER A 33 -3.74 4.34 3.06
CA SER A 33 -3.65 5.52 3.93
C SER A 33 -2.26 6.17 3.87
N CYS A 34 -2.20 7.50 3.80
CA CYS A 34 -0.97 8.28 3.98
C CYS A 34 -0.48 8.32 5.45
N ALA A 35 -1.32 7.86 6.39
CA ALA A 35 -0.99 7.63 7.79
C ALA A 35 -1.40 6.17 8.13
N PRO A 36 -0.67 5.18 7.60
CA PRO A 36 -1.07 3.78 7.70
C PRO A 36 -0.92 3.25 9.13
N ASN A 37 -1.70 2.22 9.46
CA ASN A 37 -1.56 1.46 10.71
C ASN A 37 -0.81 0.12 10.50
N ALA A 38 -0.58 -0.28 9.25
CA ALA A 38 0.21 -1.45 8.91
C ALA A 38 1.17 -1.19 7.74
N SER A 39 2.24 -1.96 7.67
CA SER A 39 3.16 -2.05 6.53
C SER A 39 3.19 -3.47 5.98
N VAL A 40 3.59 -3.62 4.71
CA VAL A 40 3.74 -4.92 4.06
C VAL A 40 5.24 -5.20 3.90
N ALA A 41 5.72 -6.25 4.55
CA ALA A 41 7.09 -6.71 4.44
C ALA A 41 7.13 -7.95 3.54
N PHE A 42 7.90 -7.87 2.46
CA PHE A 42 8.17 -9.00 1.59
C PHE A 42 9.45 -9.71 2.04
N GLY A 43 9.43 -11.02 2.04
CA GLY A 43 10.61 -11.82 2.35
C GLY A 43 10.51 -13.23 1.81
N GLY A 44 11.58 -13.98 1.96
CA GLY A 44 11.69 -15.35 1.48
C GLY A 44 13.16 -15.74 1.50
N ALA A 45 13.44 -17.00 1.78
CA ALA A 45 14.78 -17.54 1.63
C ALA A 45 14.97 -18.02 0.17
N PRO A 46 16.21 -18.09 -0.33
CA PRO A 46 16.49 -18.82 -1.56
C PRO A 46 15.86 -20.21 -1.50
N ASN A 47 15.19 -20.63 -2.58
CA ASN A 47 14.48 -21.91 -2.69
C ASN A 47 13.29 -22.10 -1.71
N ALA A 48 12.76 -21.02 -1.12
CA ALA A 48 11.52 -21.04 -0.35
C ALA A 48 10.44 -20.17 -1.01
N PRO A 49 9.14 -20.42 -0.76
CA PRO A 49 8.07 -19.56 -1.24
C PRO A 49 8.26 -18.11 -0.77
N ALA A 50 7.98 -17.16 -1.67
CA ALA A 50 7.90 -15.76 -1.29
C ALA A 50 6.76 -15.54 -0.30
N THR A 51 6.99 -14.68 0.68
CA THR A 51 6.04 -14.36 1.76
C THR A 51 5.78 -12.86 1.80
N ALA A 52 4.51 -12.50 1.97
CA ALA A 52 4.10 -11.14 2.30
C ALA A 52 3.56 -11.14 3.74
N ARG A 53 4.17 -10.33 4.61
CA ARG A 53 3.77 -10.17 6.01
C ARG A 53 3.14 -8.80 6.20
N ILE A 54 1.98 -8.76 6.84
CA ILE A 54 1.32 -7.51 7.25
C ILE A 54 1.75 -7.24 8.69
N VAL A 55 2.46 -6.13 8.92
CA VAL A 55 3.06 -5.79 10.20
C VAL A 55 2.43 -4.50 10.71
N ALA A 56 1.81 -4.56 11.89
CA ALA A 56 1.24 -3.40 12.55
C ALA A 56 2.35 -2.39 12.90
N LEU A 57 2.10 -1.10 12.63
CA LEU A 57 3.00 0.02 12.94
C LEU A 57 2.68 0.68 14.29
N ARG A 58 1.51 0.36 14.84
CA ARG A 58 0.97 0.81 16.12
C ARG A 58 -0.13 -0.17 16.54
N GLU A 59 -0.65 0.00 17.75
CA GLU A 59 -1.88 -0.68 18.19
C GLU A 59 -3.02 -0.44 17.19
N VAL A 60 -3.77 -1.50 16.90
CA VAL A 60 -4.93 -1.51 16.00
C VAL A 60 -6.13 -1.98 16.80
N ALA A 61 -7.14 -1.13 16.94
CA ALA A 61 -8.32 -1.46 17.73
C ALA A 61 -9.21 -2.49 17.01
N ALA A 62 -10.02 -3.23 17.78
CA ALA A 62 -11.02 -4.12 17.19
C ALA A 62 -12.00 -3.33 16.30
N GLY A 63 -12.21 -3.81 15.07
CA GLY A 63 -13.04 -3.14 14.06
C GLY A 63 -12.37 -1.97 13.35
N GLU A 64 -11.12 -1.61 13.70
CA GLU A 64 -10.35 -0.63 12.96
C GLU A 64 -9.91 -1.21 11.59
N GLU A 65 -10.08 -0.43 10.53
CA GLU A 65 -9.68 -0.83 9.18
C GLU A 65 -8.14 -0.95 9.08
N ILE A 66 -7.65 -2.10 8.61
CA ILE A 66 -6.21 -2.28 8.33
C ILE A 66 -5.88 -1.60 7.00
N VAL A 67 -4.98 -0.61 7.06
CA VAL A 67 -4.59 0.22 5.92
C VAL A 67 -3.07 0.31 5.81
N HIS A 68 -2.57 0.23 4.59
CA HIS A 68 -1.15 0.44 4.28
C HIS A 68 -0.96 1.57 3.26
N SER A 69 0.27 1.97 2.98
CA SER A 69 0.52 2.98 1.95
C SER A 69 0.90 2.35 0.62
N TYR A 70 0.32 2.84 -0.48
CA TYR A 70 0.66 2.44 -1.84
C TYR A 70 1.83 3.29 -2.39
N VAL A 71 2.18 4.38 -1.70
CA VAL A 71 3.19 5.37 -2.09
C VAL A 71 4.10 5.68 -0.90
N ASP A 72 5.28 6.27 -1.13
CA ASP A 72 6.09 6.77 -0.02
C ASP A 72 5.41 7.99 0.65
N CYS A 73 5.03 7.81 1.91
CA CYS A 73 4.36 8.85 2.70
C CYS A 73 5.26 10.06 3.02
N ARG A 74 6.58 9.96 2.84
CA ARG A 74 7.54 11.06 3.04
C ARG A 74 7.51 12.08 1.91
N LEU A 75 7.04 11.69 0.73
CA LEU A 75 6.91 12.57 -0.44
C LEU A 75 5.82 13.62 -0.22
N SER A 76 5.84 14.71 -0.97
CA SER A 76 4.84 15.78 -0.85
C SER A 76 3.44 15.29 -1.25
N LYS A 77 2.38 15.94 -0.72
CA LYS A 77 0.99 15.66 -1.09
C LYS A 77 0.73 15.59 -2.60
N ARG A 78 1.34 16.49 -3.38
CA ARG A 78 1.20 16.51 -4.85
C ARG A 78 1.75 15.23 -5.46
N VAL A 79 2.98 14.85 -5.10
CA VAL A 79 3.65 13.65 -5.63
C VAL A 79 2.90 12.38 -5.21
N ARG A 80 2.39 12.32 -3.97
CA ARG A 80 1.54 11.19 -3.54
C ARG A 80 0.26 11.09 -4.37
N ALA A 81 -0.40 12.22 -4.66
CA ALA A 81 -1.62 12.23 -5.45
C ALA A 81 -1.37 11.76 -6.90
N GLU A 82 -0.25 12.18 -7.50
CA GLU A 82 0.20 11.70 -8.82
C GLU A 82 0.44 10.19 -8.81
N GLY A 83 1.16 9.67 -7.81
CA GLY A 83 1.41 8.23 -7.67
C GLY A 83 0.15 7.40 -7.42
N LEU A 84 -0.88 7.98 -6.80
CA LEU A 84 -2.16 7.29 -6.55
C LEU A 84 -3.10 7.30 -7.76
N ALA A 85 -2.83 8.13 -8.77
CA ALA A 85 -3.66 8.24 -9.96
C ALA A 85 -3.69 6.93 -10.77
N ILE A 86 -2.62 6.12 -10.74
CA ILE A 86 -2.57 4.80 -11.41
C ILE A 86 -3.58 3.81 -10.83
N TYR A 87 -3.94 4.00 -9.56
CA TYR A 87 -4.98 3.24 -8.90
C TYR A 87 -6.36 3.88 -9.12
N GLY A 88 -6.49 5.03 -9.80
CA GLY A 88 -7.78 5.70 -9.94
C GLY A 88 -8.39 6.17 -8.60
N ILE A 89 -7.57 6.32 -7.55
CA ILE A 89 -8.03 6.74 -6.21
C ILE A 89 -7.68 8.21 -5.98
N ARG A 90 -8.66 9.00 -5.53
CA ARG A 90 -8.41 10.35 -4.98
C ARG A 90 -8.20 10.25 -3.47
N CYS A 91 -6.97 10.45 -3.02
CA CYS A 91 -6.62 10.36 -1.59
C CYS A 91 -7.35 11.40 -0.72
N GLN A 92 -8.06 10.94 0.31
CA GLN A 92 -8.80 11.78 1.27
C GLN A 92 -8.18 11.76 2.68
N CYS A 93 -6.98 11.19 2.83
CA CYS A 93 -6.33 11.03 4.13
C CYS A 93 -6.12 12.37 4.86
N ALA A 94 -6.12 12.31 6.19
CA ALA A 94 -5.90 13.48 7.04
C ALA A 94 -4.50 14.09 6.87
N ARG A 95 -3.48 13.29 6.52
CA ARG A 95 -2.10 13.75 6.31
C ARG A 95 -2.01 14.70 5.11
N LYS A 96 -1.84 16.00 5.38
CA LYS A 96 -1.82 17.07 4.37
C LYS A 96 -0.43 17.45 3.84
N ARG A 97 0.64 17.18 4.59
CA ARG A 97 2.04 17.42 4.17
C ARG A 97 2.60 16.20 3.46
#